data_AF-A0A955WBJ4-F1
#
_entry.id   AF-A0A955WBJ4-F1
#
_cell.length_a   1.000
_cell.length_b   1.000
_cell.length_c   1.000
_cell.angle_alpha   90.00
_cell.angle_beta   90.00
_cell.angle_gamma   90.00
#
_symmetry.space_group_name_H-M   'P 1'
#
loop_
_entity.id
_entity.type
_entity.pdbx_description
1 polymer ?
#
loop_
_entity_poly.entity_id
_entity_poly.type
_entity_poly.pdbx_seq_one_letter_code
_entity_poly.pdbx_strand_id
1 'polypeptide(L)'
;MHSPRLTPAPLRARRWLVSVVAFGLGAVALVACGGEPQSAPEGERVPHTGEGSSEPVAGGSGALGSDDGDGQDAVPDEAADDGGAEVEAAGGAAEADAPAGEPLAWDSDIDCRIPPMAIARPAACAAGAEYPECKWGMPDTDAAGGLYTRWRNTIDEHTWGRPALVGVLLATSYAFRQRFPNQELLIGDLDAPGPRHVTHKTGVDVDLYLPNTLMVENLGARRYRPNYRTMSNVNIEHARHRVEALARILAVCTEGRLRIYYNDTVVRDRFHAWFDARGYVTPFGRPMQRHNPLHDFHFHVTIAEDTPLPPWLRPYTGEHPVREIDAPPAIEGVTVFAPQAPAGGSGQDATMAPGSGTTMAPAP
;
A
#
# COMPACT_ATOMS: atom_id res chain seq x y z
N MET A 1 -35.82 -8.38 50.83
CA MET A 1 -35.19 -7.30 51.63
C MET A 1 -33.69 -7.59 51.73
N HIS A 2 -32.87 -6.60 51.39
CA HIS A 2 -31.43 -6.46 51.63
C HIS A 2 -30.45 -7.34 50.83
N SER A 3 -30.09 -6.87 49.63
CA SER A 3 -28.79 -7.15 48.99
C SER A 3 -27.69 -6.31 49.66
N PRO A 4 -26.50 -6.86 49.95
CA PRO A 4 -25.41 -6.11 50.55
C PRO A 4 -24.73 -5.22 49.50
N ARG A 5 -24.59 -3.94 49.84
CA ARG A 5 -23.78 -2.96 49.09
C ARG A 5 -22.30 -3.22 49.35
N LEU A 6 -21.55 -3.52 48.30
CA LEU A 6 -20.08 -3.49 48.32
C LEU A 6 -19.62 -2.03 48.20
N THR A 7 -18.91 -1.54 49.21
CA THR A 7 -18.20 -0.25 49.19
C THR A 7 -16.89 -0.39 48.44
N PRO A 8 -16.54 0.52 47.51
CA PRO A 8 -15.23 0.52 46.86
C PRO A 8 -14.16 1.05 47.82
N ALA A 9 -12.99 0.40 47.80
CA ALA A 9 -11.80 0.80 48.54
C ALA A 9 -11.15 2.07 47.93
N PRO A 10 -10.51 2.93 48.75
CA PRO A 10 -9.91 4.16 48.25
C PRO A 10 -8.58 3.88 47.50
N LEU A 11 -8.48 4.45 46.29
CA LEU A 11 -7.27 4.50 45.48
C LEU A 11 -6.18 5.29 46.21
N ARG A 12 -5.07 4.63 46.55
CA ARG A 12 -3.84 5.28 47.03
C ARG A 12 -3.13 5.95 45.86
N ALA A 13 -3.14 7.29 45.84
CA ALA A 13 -2.32 8.09 44.94
C ALA A 13 -0.82 7.88 45.25
N ARG A 14 -0.09 7.26 44.33
CA ARG A 14 1.38 7.23 44.35
C ARG A 14 1.89 8.49 43.66
N ARG A 15 2.46 9.41 44.46
CA ARG A 15 3.27 10.54 43.96
C ARG A 15 4.59 10.00 43.45
N TRP A 16 4.86 10.18 42.16
CA TRP A 16 6.20 10.03 41.59
C TRP A 16 6.97 11.33 41.77
N LEU A 17 8.09 11.27 42.48
CA LEU A 17 9.09 12.34 42.50
C LEU A 17 9.85 12.29 41.18
N VAL A 18 9.77 13.36 40.38
CA VAL A 18 10.64 13.57 39.22
C VAL A 18 11.84 14.38 39.69
N SER A 19 13.01 13.76 39.75
CA SER A 19 14.29 14.47 39.90
C SER A 19 14.72 15.02 38.56
N VAL A 20 14.68 16.34 38.42
CA VAL A 20 15.28 17.06 37.28
C VAL A 20 16.76 17.24 37.57
N VAL A 21 17.61 16.53 36.81
CA VAL A 21 19.06 16.78 36.78
C VAL A 21 19.34 17.74 35.62
N ALA A 22 19.76 18.94 35.96
CA ALA A 22 20.25 19.93 35.01
C ALA A 22 21.69 19.57 34.60
N PHE A 23 21.90 19.23 33.33
CA PHE A 23 23.24 19.18 32.74
C PHE A 23 23.50 20.44 31.91
N GLY A 24 24.63 21.06 32.23
CA GLY A 24 25.04 22.36 31.76
C GLY A 24 25.62 22.38 30.33
N LEU A 25 25.46 23.57 29.76
CA LEU A 25 26.26 24.24 28.74
C LEU A 25 27.60 23.59 28.37
N GLY A 26 27.71 23.18 27.10
CA GLY A 26 28.96 22.99 26.38
C GLY A 26 28.95 23.81 25.09
N ALA A 27 29.85 24.78 25.01
CA ALA A 27 30.04 25.66 23.85
C ALA A 27 30.59 24.87 22.65
N VAL A 28 29.96 25.06 21.48
CA VAL A 28 30.48 24.55 20.20
C VAL A 28 31.15 25.71 19.46
N ALA A 29 32.43 25.56 19.20
CA ALA A 29 33.23 26.46 18.38
C ALA A 29 32.87 26.31 16.90
N LEU A 30 32.54 27.44 16.26
CA LEU A 30 32.39 27.56 14.81
C LEU A 30 33.78 27.52 14.15
N VAL A 31 34.06 26.47 13.40
CA VAL A 31 35.17 26.44 12.43
C VAL A 31 34.63 26.90 11.09
N ALA A 32 35.10 28.06 10.65
CA ALA A 32 34.89 28.58 9.31
C ALA A 32 35.91 27.97 8.35
N CYS A 33 35.44 27.32 7.29
CA CYS A 33 36.24 27.02 6.11
C CYS A 33 35.61 27.73 4.90
N GLY A 34 36.28 28.77 4.43
CA GLY A 34 36.12 29.29 3.07
C GLY A 34 37.08 28.56 2.12
N GLY A 35 36.71 28.46 0.84
CA GLY A 35 37.57 27.91 -0.21
C GLY A 35 36.84 27.56 -1.50
N GLU A 36 36.60 28.59 -2.32
CA GLU A 36 36.45 28.71 -3.79
C GLU A 36 35.80 27.64 -4.71
N PRO A 37 35.10 28.08 -5.77
CA PRO A 37 34.47 27.23 -6.77
C PRO A 37 35.46 26.81 -7.87
N GLN A 38 35.41 25.53 -8.27
CA GLN A 38 36.06 25.06 -9.49
C GLN A 38 35.04 24.73 -10.59
N SER A 39 35.42 25.18 -11.77
CA SER A 39 34.72 25.26 -13.03
C SER A 39 34.20 23.93 -13.59
N ALA A 40 33.12 24.04 -14.36
CA ALA A 40 32.64 23.00 -15.26
C ALA A 40 33.63 22.70 -16.40
N PRO A 41 33.63 21.47 -16.94
CA PRO A 41 34.03 21.24 -18.30
C PRO A 41 32.81 21.12 -19.22
N GLU A 42 32.84 21.94 -20.26
CA GLU A 42 32.04 21.81 -21.47
C GLU A 42 32.41 20.54 -22.24
N GLY A 43 31.39 19.95 -22.87
CA GLY A 43 31.51 19.40 -24.23
C GLY A 43 31.78 17.90 -24.36
N GLU A 44 30.75 17.15 -24.78
CA GLU A 44 30.86 16.37 -26.02
C GLU A 44 29.47 16.12 -26.62
N ARG A 45 29.26 16.68 -27.82
CA ARG A 45 28.13 16.36 -28.72
C ARG A 45 28.57 15.22 -29.62
N VAL A 46 27.80 14.13 -29.67
CA VAL A 46 27.89 13.11 -30.72
C VAL A 46 26.62 13.16 -31.58
N PRO A 47 26.72 13.17 -32.93
CA PRO A 47 25.57 13.34 -33.81
C PRO A 47 24.81 12.04 -34.11
N HIS A 48 23.54 12.22 -34.46
CA HIS A 48 22.58 11.25 -35.00
C HIS A 48 23.09 10.48 -36.23
N THR A 49 22.62 9.24 -36.40
CA THR A 49 22.05 8.72 -37.66
C THR A 49 21.36 7.37 -37.38
N GLY A 50 20.18 7.15 -37.95
CA GLY A 50 19.45 5.89 -37.81
C GLY A 50 17.97 6.01 -38.21
N GLU A 51 17.73 6.36 -39.47
CA GLU A 51 16.44 6.20 -40.14
C GLU A 51 16.05 4.71 -40.22
N GLY A 52 14.79 4.40 -39.94
CA GLY A 52 14.22 3.06 -40.09
C GLY A 52 12.71 3.15 -40.26
N SER A 53 12.28 2.99 -41.51
CA SER A 53 10.95 3.25 -42.04
C SER A 53 9.95 2.12 -41.76
N SER A 54 8.69 2.55 -41.54
CA SER A 54 7.35 1.95 -41.76
C SER A 54 7.15 0.45 -42.06
N GLU A 55 6.13 -0.15 -41.43
CA GLU A 55 4.92 -0.71 -42.10
C GLU A 55 3.71 -0.76 -41.12
N PRO A 56 2.46 -0.54 -41.58
CA PRO A 56 1.25 -0.69 -40.77
C PRO A 56 0.58 -2.06 -40.99
N VAL A 57 0.17 -2.73 -39.91
CA VAL A 57 -0.74 -3.89 -39.99
C VAL A 57 -2.11 -3.49 -39.46
N ALA A 58 -3.10 -3.58 -40.34
CA ALA A 58 -4.50 -3.39 -40.05
C ALA A 58 -5.19 -4.74 -39.75
N GLY A 59 -6.15 -4.71 -38.83
CA GLY A 59 -7.35 -5.56 -38.88
C GLY A 59 -7.40 -6.73 -37.89
N GLY A 60 -8.36 -6.67 -36.96
CA GLY A 60 -8.75 -7.82 -36.14
C GLY A 60 -9.68 -7.47 -34.98
N SER A 61 -10.93 -7.11 -35.28
CA SER A 61 -12.01 -7.00 -34.30
C SER A 61 -12.45 -8.39 -33.81
N GLY A 62 -12.58 -8.59 -32.49
CA GLY A 62 -13.27 -9.77 -31.97
C GLY A 62 -13.10 -10.05 -30.49
N ALA A 63 -14.22 -9.94 -29.77
CA ALA A 63 -14.60 -10.64 -28.54
C ALA A 63 -13.94 -10.25 -27.20
N LEU A 64 -14.82 -9.72 -26.34
CA LEU A 64 -14.71 -9.65 -24.89
C LEU A 64 -14.52 -11.06 -24.30
N GLY A 65 -13.39 -11.26 -23.63
CA GLY A 65 -13.13 -12.41 -22.78
C GLY A 65 -12.12 -11.98 -21.73
N SER A 66 -12.61 -11.75 -20.50
CA SER A 66 -11.76 -11.58 -19.32
C SER A 66 -11.14 -12.92 -19.01
N ASP A 67 -9.93 -13.13 -19.53
CA ASP A 67 -9.11 -14.31 -19.27
C ASP A 67 -8.12 -13.93 -18.16
N ASP A 68 -8.43 -14.32 -16.94
CA ASP A 68 -7.50 -14.35 -15.80
C ASP A 68 -6.49 -15.48 -16.09
N GLY A 69 -5.54 -15.19 -16.97
CA GLY A 69 -4.48 -16.10 -17.36
C GLY A 69 -3.50 -16.34 -16.20
N ASP A 70 -3.73 -17.43 -15.47
CA ASP A 70 -2.74 -18.11 -14.64
C ASP A 70 -1.57 -18.58 -15.53
N GLY A 71 -0.59 -17.69 -15.70
CA GLY A 71 0.70 -18.00 -16.31
C GLY A 71 1.53 -18.90 -15.40
N GLN A 72 1.28 -20.21 -15.45
CA GLN A 72 2.21 -21.25 -14.98
C GLN A 72 3.38 -21.35 -15.96
N ASP A 73 4.37 -20.47 -15.82
CA ASP A 73 5.67 -20.69 -16.44
C ASP A 73 6.47 -21.68 -15.59
N ALA A 74 6.46 -22.93 -16.04
CA ALA A 74 7.34 -23.99 -15.59
C ALA A 74 8.80 -23.61 -15.92
N VAL A 75 9.58 -23.31 -14.88
CA VAL A 75 11.03 -23.19 -14.99
C VAL A 75 11.62 -24.60 -15.06
N PRO A 76 12.47 -24.93 -16.05
CA PRO A 76 13.07 -26.25 -16.14
C PRO A 76 14.13 -26.47 -15.05
N ASP A 77 14.12 -27.69 -14.50
CA ASP A 77 15.16 -28.30 -13.68
C ASP A 77 16.51 -28.24 -14.41
N GLU A 78 17.50 -27.55 -13.84
CA GLU A 78 18.91 -27.80 -14.15
C GLU A 78 19.59 -28.45 -12.93
N ALA A 79 19.94 -29.72 -13.13
CA ALA A 79 20.74 -30.51 -12.23
C ALA A 79 22.24 -30.31 -12.49
N ALA A 80 22.99 -30.48 -11.40
CA ALA A 80 24.42 -30.78 -11.28
C ALA A 80 25.42 -29.62 -11.45
N ASP A 81 26.05 -29.24 -10.34
CA ASP A 81 27.50 -29.38 -10.26
C ASP A 81 27.94 -29.73 -8.82
N ASP A 82 28.83 -30.73 -8.77
CA ASP A 82 29.39 -31.41 -7.62
C ASP A 82 30.82 -30.91 -7.45
N GLY A 83 31.08 -30.17 -6.37
CA GLY A 83 32.35 -29.47 -6.19
C GLY A 83 32.66 -29.26 -4.72
N GLY A 84 33.07 -30.34 -4.06
CA GLY A 84 33.52 -30.33 -2.67
C GLY A 84 34.70 -29.40 -2.43
N ALA A 85 34.61 -28.63 -1.35
CA ALA A 85 35.75 -28.07 -0.64
C ALA A 85 35.44 -28.15 0.86
N GLU A 86 36.01 -29.18 1.50
CA GLU A 86 36.11 -29.27 2.95
C GLU A 86 36.98 -28.12 3.45
N VAL A 87 36.40 -27.23 4.24
CA VAL A 87 37.16 -26.25 5.03
C VAL A 87 36.93 -26.60 6.48
N GLU A 88 38.01 -27.07 7.11
CA GLU A 88 38.04 -27.44 8.51
C GLU A 88 37.74 -26.27 9.44
N ALA A 89 37.16 -26.66 10.57
CA ALA A 89 36.63 -25.85 11.64
C ALA A 89 37.68 -24.95 12.32
N ALA A 90 37.26 -23.72 12.63
CA ALA A 90 37.85 -22.95 13.72
C ALA A 90 36.77 -22.06 14.38
N GLY A 91 36.49 -22.33 15.66
CA GLY A 91 35.93 -21.34 16.57
C GLY A 91 34.41 -21.30 16.71
N GLY A 92 33.81 -22.41 17.17
CA GLY A 92 32.46 -22.39 17.74
C GLY A 92 32.44 -21.59 19.05
N ALA A 93 32.37 -20.27 18.96
CA ALA A 93 31.83 -19.47 20.05
C ALA A 93 30.34 -19.81 20.12
N ALA A 94 29.92 -20.41 21.24
CA ALA A 94 28.52 -20.61 21.53
C ALA A 94 27.81 -19.25 21.36
N GLU A 95 26.99 -19.14 20.31
CA GLU A 95 25.96 -18.10 20.24
C GLU A 95 25.19 -18.25 21.53
N ALA A 96 25.41 -17.33 22.46
CA ALA A 96 24.59 -17.23 23.64
C ALA A 96 23.16 -17.16 23.14
N ASP A 97 22.35 -18.15 23.52
CA ASP A 97 20.90 -18.18 23.33
C ASP A 97 20.35 -16.83 23.80
N ALA A 98 20.28 -15.88 22.87
CA ALA A 98 19.56 -14.65 23.12
C ALA A 98 18.14 -15.11 23.41
N PRO A 99 17.57 -14.77 24.58
CA PRO A 99 16.25 -15.24 24.94
C PRO A 99 15.35 -14.90 23.75
N ALA A 100 14.74 -15.94 23.16
CA ALA A 100 13.77 -15.78 22.09
C ALA A 100 12.76 -14.77 22.62
N GLY A 101 12.89 -13.52 22.17
CA GLY A 101 12.20 -12.40 22.78
C GLY A 101 10.73 -12.77 22.80
N GLU A 102 10.12 -12.75 23.99
CA GLU A 102 8.69 -13.06 24.11
C GLU A 102 7.95 -12.34 22.99
N PRO A 103 7.12 -13.04 22.20
CA PRO A 103 6.39 -12.42 21.12
C PRO A 103 5.68 -11.21 21.69
N LEU A 104 6.05 -10.01 21.21
CA LEU A 104 5.53 -8.74 21.71
C LEU A 104 4.02 -8.86 21.80
N ALA A 105 3.50 -9.03 23.03
CA ALA A 105 2.11 -9.37 23.28
C ALA A 105 1.22 -8.42 22.47
N TRP A 106 0.43 -9.01 21.60
CA TRP A 106 -0.38 -8.35 20.59
C TRP A 106 -1.80 -8.07 21.11
N ASP A 107 -1.98 -8.18 22.42
CA ASP A 107 -3.26 -8.17 23.12
C ASP A 107 -3.81 -6.75 23.36
N SER A 108 -3.13 -5.71 22.86
CA SER A 108 -3.65 -4.35 22.87
C SER A 108 -4.66 -4.15 21.74
N ASP A 109 -5.79 -3.55 22.04
CA ASP A 109 -6.78 -3.12 21.04
C ASP A 109 -6.11 -2.20 20.00
N ILE A 110 -6.30 -2.51 18.71
CA ILE A 110 -5.80 -1.68 17.61
C ILE A 110 -6.73 -0.48 17.46
N ASP A 111 -6.17 0.73 17.62
CA ASP A 111 -6.89 1.99 17.49
C ASP A 111 -6.84 2.52 16.04
N CYS A 112 -7.86 2.20 15.24
CA CYS A 112 -8.00 2.62 13.85
C CYS A 112 -8.61 4.03 13.68
N ARG A 113 -8.17 4.98 14.49
CA ARG A 113 -8.60 6.38 14.38
C ARG A 113 -7.89 7.12 13.25
N ILE A 114 -8.62 8.01 12.58
CA ILE A 114 -8.02 8.92 11.61
C ILE A 114 -7.51 10.17 12.38
N PRO A 115 -6.22 10.50 12.29
CA PRO A 115 -5.68 11.71 12.91
C PRO A 115 -6.31 12.98 12.32
N PRO A 116 -6.44 14.08 13.10
CA PRO A 116 -7.00 15.33 12.62
C PRO A 116 -6.01 16.04 11.68
N MET A 117 -6.13 15.77 10.39
CA MET A 117 -5.30 16.38 9.34
C MET A 117 -6.15 16.81 8.15
N ALA A 118 -5.62 17.76 7.38
CA ALA A 118 -6.28 18.22 6.18
C ALA A 118 -6.12 17.19 5.07
N ILE A 119 -7.25 16.77 4.51
CA ILE A 119 -7.31 15.86 3.37
C ILE A 119 -7.84 16.66 2.18
N ALA A 120 -7.10 16.65 1.07
CA ALA A 120 -7.55 17.31 -0.15
C ALA A 120 -8.69 16.50 -0.77
N ARG A 121 -9.82 17.15 -1.09
CA ARG A 121 -10.92 16.55 -1.85
C ARG A 121 -11.39 17.48 -2.98
N PRO A 122 -11.72 16.95 -4.16
CA PRO A 122 -12.42 17.70 -5.20
C PRO A 122 -13.82 18.14 -4.74
N ALA A 123 -14.31 19.28 -5.22
CA ALA A 123 -15.67 19.75 -4.99
C ALA A 123 -16.76 18.70 -5.34
N ALA A 124 -16.49 17.88 -6.37
CA ALA A 124 -17.37 16.78 -6.79
C ALA A 124 -17.68 15.78 -5.65
N CYS A 125 -16.74 15.55 -4.72
CA CYS A 125 -16.98 14.72 -3.54
C CYS A 125 -18.08 15.29 -2.63
N ALA A 126 -18.12 16.61 -2.46
CA ALA A 126 -19.15 17.27 -1.63
C ALA A 126 -20.53 17.21 -2.30
N ALA A 127 -20.57 17.11 -3.63
CA ALA A 127 -21.78 16.91 -4.41
C ALA A 127 -22.26 15.44 -4.46
N GLY A 128 -21.54 14.51 -3.80
CA GLY A 128 -21.89 13.09 -3.76
C GLY A 128 -21.47 12.30 -5.00
N ALA A 129 -20.53 12.82 -5.80
CA ALA A 129 -19.96 12.06 -6.91
C ALA A 129 -19.25 10.79 -6.40
N GLU A 130 -19.22 9.76 -7.24
CA GLU A 130 -18.50 8.52 -6.98
C GLU A 130 -17.09 8.57 -7.60
N TYR A 131 -16.30 7.52 -7.42
CA TYR A 131 -15.02 7.38 -8.10
C TYR A 131 -15.25 7.15 -9.61
N PRO A 132 -14.43 7.74 -10.52
CA PRO A 132 -13.18 8.48 -10.27
C PRO A 132 -13.33 9.97 -9.95
N GLU A 133 -14.52 10.56 -10.06
CA GLU A 133 -14.75 11.99 -9.86
C GLU A 133 -14.56 12.43 -8.40
N CYS A 134 -14.88 11.54 -7.45
CA CYS A 134 -14.55 11.71 -6.05
C CYS A 134 -13.39 10.81 -5.61
N LYS A 135 -12.21 11.43 -5.49
CA LYS A 135 -11.00 10.84 -4.91
C LYS A 135 -10.39 11.77 -3.87
N TRP A 136 -9.78 11.21 -2.84
CA TRP A 136 -9.09 11.96 -1.79
C TRP A 136 -7.58 11.87 -2.00
N GLY A 137 -6.86 12.95 -1.71
CA GLY A 137 -5.42 12.97 -1.75
C GLY A 137 -4.84 12.58 -0.39
N MET A 138 -3.83 11.71 -0.37
CA MET A 138 -3.00 11.52 0.82
C MET A 138 -2.36 12.87 1.19
N PRO A 139 -2.40 13.28 2.47
CA PRO A 139 -1.71 14.49 2.92
C PRO A 139 -0.21 14.49 2.60
N ASP A 140 0.38 15.66 2.47
CA ASP A 140 1.83 15.77 2.29
C ASP A 140 2.57 15.20 3.50
N THR A 141 3.76 14.64 3.28
CA THR A 141 4.55 13.97 4.33
C THR A 141 4.88 14.88 5.50
N ASP A 142 5.14 16.16 5.22
CA ASP A 142 5.41 17.18 6.24
C ASP A 142 4.17 17.44 7.11
N ALA A 143 2.98 17.49 6.49
CA ALA A 143 1.71 17.65 7.19
C ALA A 143 1.31 16.38 7.98
N ALA A 144 1.74 15.20 7.51
CA ALA A 144 1.52 13.94 8.19
C ALA A 144 2.38 13.76 9.46
N GLY A 145 3.35 14.63 9.72
CA GLY A 145 4.09 14.66 10.99
C GLY A 145 4.84 13.37 11.32
N GLY A 146 5.37 12.68 10.31
CA GLY A 146 6.12 11.42 10.47
C GLY A 146 5.26 10.18 10.70
N LEU A 147 3.95 10.24 10.44
CA LEU A 147 3.07 9.06 10.43
C LEU A 147 3.43 8.09 9.30
N TYR A 148 3.80 8.63 8.15
CA TYR A 148 4.32 7.93 7.00
C TYR A 148 5.21 8.87 6.19
N THR A 149 5.98 8.28 5.28
CA THR A 149 6.67 9.01 4.22
C THR A 149 6.22 8.48 2.86
N ARG A 150 6.24 9.32 1.83
CA ARG A 150 5.94 8.89 0.47
C ARG A 150 7.09 8.05 -0.06
N TRP A 151 6.78 6.95 -0.72
CA TRP A 151 7.79 6.17 -1.42
C TRP A 151 8.42 7.01 -2.54
N ARG A 152 9.74 6.94 -2.66
CA ARG A 152 10.54 7.79 -3.58
C ARG A 152 10.12 7.76 -5.06
N ASN A 153 9.42 6.70 -5.50
CA ASN A 153 9.00 6.55 -6.89
C ASN A 153 7.53 6.95 -7.12
N THR A 154 6.82 7.33 -6.06
CA THR A 154 5.42 7.74 -6.12
C THR A 154 5.33 9.23 -6.47
N ILE A 155 4.66 9.52 -7.58
CA ILE A 155 4.39 10.88 -8.05
C ILE A 155 3.10 11.43 -7.42
N ASP A 156 2.90 12.74 -7.47
CA ASP A 156 1.77 13.41 -6.81
C ASP A 156 0.41 12.87 -7.28
N GLU A 157 0.29 12.57 -8.56
CA GLU A 157 -0.94 12.07 -9.17
C GLU A 157 -1.31 10.68 -8.68
N HIS A 158 -0.33 9.89 -8.25
CA HIS A 158 -0.52 8.54 -7.72
C HIS A 158 -0.86 8.51 -6.23
N THR A 159 -0.90 9.66 -5.56
CA THR A 159 -1.23 9.75 -4.11
C THR A 159 -2.73 9.90 -3.84
N TRP A 160 -3.55 9.76 -4.87
CA TRP A 160 -4.99 9.87 -4.79
C TRP A 160 -5.63 8.49 -4.71
N GLY A 161 -6.77 8.37 -4.06
CA GLY A 161 -7.53 7.11 -4.01
C GLY A 161 -8.97 7.34 -3.59
N ARG A 162 -9.75 6.25 -3.47
CA ARG A 162 -11.08 6.35 -2.91
C ARG A 162 -11.01 6.87 -1.47
N PRO A 163 -12.03 7.62 -1.01
CA PRO A 163 -12.09 8.11 0.37
C PRO A 163 -11.83 7.03 1.44
N ALA A 164 -12.40 5.83 1.24
CA ALA A 164 -12.20 4.68 2.13
C ALA A 164 -10.74 4.25 2.23
N LEU A 165 -10.02 4.17 1.10
CA LEU A 165 -8.61 3.80 1.08
C LEU A 165 -7.75 4.81 1.83
N VAL A 166 -7.92 6.10 1.52
CA VAL A 166 -7.18 7.18 2.20
C VAL A 166 -7.45 7.17 3.71
N GLY A 167 -8.71 7.02 4.12
CA GLY A 167 -9.08 6.91 5.54
C GLY A 167 -8.42 5.71 6.23
N VAL A 168 -8.46 4.53 5.61
CA VAL A 168 -7.80 3.32 6.11
C VAL A 168 -6.29 3.50 6.25
N LEU A 169 -5.64 4.16 5.29
CA LEU A 169 -4.19 4.37 5.32
C LEU A 169 -3.76 5.35 6.40
N LEU A 170 -4.52 6.42 6.63
CA LEU A 170 -4.26 7.35 7.73
C LEU A 170 -4.45 6.68 9.10
N ALA A 171 -5.51 5.88 9.25
CA ALA A 171 -5.74 5.10 10.46
C ALA A 171 -4.65 4.04 10.70
N THR A 172 -4.26 3.33 9.65
CA THR A 172 -3.19 2.33 9.68
C THR A 172 -1.85 2.98 10.06
N SER A 173 -1.50 4.10 9.43
CA SER A 173 -0.25 4.83 9.73
C SER A 173 -0.22 5.30 11.18
N TYR A 174 -1.35 5.80 11.70
CA TYR A 174 -1.49 6.18 13.10
C TYR A 174 -1.27 5.00 14.04
N ALA A 175 -2.03 3.92 13.87
CA ALA A 175 -1.91 2.72 14.70
C ALA A 175 -0.50 2.10 14.65
N PHE A 176 0.10 2.07 13.45
CA PHE A 176 1.44 1.53 13.24
C PHE A 176 2.51 2.38 13.93
N ARG A 177 2.42 3.72 13.82
CA ARG A 177 3.34 4.65 14.51
C ARG A 177 3.26 4.52 16.02
N GLN A 178 2.07 4.34 16.60
CA GLN A 178 1.91 4.11 18.03
C GLN A 178 2.61 2.83 18.49
N ARG A 179 2.57 1.77 17.68
CA ARG A 179 3.21 0.49 18.00
C ARG A 179 4.72 0.51 17.75
N PHE A 180 5.17 1.15 16.69
CA PHE A 180 6.56 1.17 16.25
C PHE A 180 7.02 2.61 15.98
N PRO A 181 7.25 3.42 17.03
CA PRO A 181 7.57 4.85 16.88
C PRO A 181 8.93 5.13 16.21
N ASN A 182 9.75 4.10 15.96
CA ASN A 182 11.02 4.23 15.26
C ASN A 182 11.03 3.52 13.90
N GLN A 183 9.90 2.92 13.50
CA GLN A 183 9.75 2.31 12.19
C GLN A 183 8.98 3.24 11.27
N GLU A 184 9.59 3.55 10.15
CA GLU A 184 8.95 4.30 9.08
C GLU A 184 8.03 3.36 8.28
N LEU A 185 6.82 3.84 7.99
CA LEU A 185 5.91 3.26 7.01
C LEU A 185 5.99 4.12 5.74
N LEU A 186 6.30 3.49 4.61
CA LEU A 186 6.33 4.17 3.33
C LEU A 186 5.09 3.81 2.52
N ILE A 187 4.39 4.84 2.04
CA ILE A 187 3.19 4.70 1.21
C ILE A 187 3.58 4.98 -0.24
N GLY A 188 3.34 3.97 -1.08
CA GLY A 188 3.56 4.01 -2.51
C GLY A 188 2.35 4.52 -3.29
N ASP A 189 2.20 3.98 -4.49
CA ASP A 189 1.17 4.35 -5.44
C ASP A 189 -0.21 3.87 -4.95
N LEU A 190 -1.23 4.71 -5.10
CA LEU A 190 -2.64 4.40 -4.81
C LEU A 190 -3.42 4.25 -6.12
N ASP A 191 -3.78 5.37 -6.75
CA ASP A 191 -4.45 5.46 -8.06
C ASP A 191 -3.41 5.79 -9.14
N ALA A 192 -2.87 4.76 -9.76
CA ALA A 192 -1.76 4.82 -10.71
C ALA A 192 -2.10 4.07 -12.02
N PRO A 193 -3.19 4.44 -12.73
CA PRO A 193 -3.62 3.71 -13.90
C PRO A 193 -2.53 3.73 -14.98
N GLY A 194 -2.09 2.55 -15.41
CA GLY A 194 -1.11 2.43 -16.47
C GLY A 194 -0.57 1.00 -16.64
N PRO A 195 0.23 0.75 -17.68
CA PRO A 195 0.73 -0.59 -18.01
C PRO A 195 1.66 -1.17 -16.93
N ARG A 196 2.21 -0.32 -16.04
CA ARG A 196 3.05 -0.76 -14.92
C ARG A 196 2.26 -1.21 -13.69
N HIS A 197 1.03 -0.72 -13.52
CA HIS A 197 0.23 -0.91 -12.31
C HIS A 197 -1.22 -1.26 -12.71
N VAL A 198 -1.39 -2.48 -13.23
CA VAL A 198 -2.65 -2.95 -13.83
C VAL A 198 -3.83 -2.92 -12.83
N THR A 199 -3.55 -3.09 -11.54
CA THR A 199 -4.56 -3.11 -10.47
C THR A 199 -4.93 -1.70 -9.98
N HIS A 200 -3.99 -0.75 -9.93
CA HIS A 200 -4.16 0.60 -9.37
C HIS A 200 -5.01 1.56 -10.25
N LYS A 201 -6.18 1.12 -10.70
CA LYS A 201 -7.06 1.88 -11.61
C LYS A 201 -8.43 2.19 -11.02
N THR A 202 -8.69 1.72 -9.81
CA THR A 202 -10.00 1.80 -9.14
C THR A 202 -9.92 2.53 -7.80
N GLY A 203 -8.74 3.07 -7.44
CA GLY A 203 -8.50 3.79 -6.20
C GLY A 203 -8.68 2.95 -4.92
N VAL A 204 -8.59 1.61 -5.00
CA VAL A 204 -8.66 0.69 -3.84
C VAL A 204 -7.35 -0.06 -3.56
N ASP A 205 -6.34 0.13 -4.40
CA ASP A 205 -5.05 -0.53 -4.29
C ASP A 205 -4.00 0.43 -3.72
N VAL A 206 -3.02 -0.12 -3.03
CA VAL A 206 -1.88 0.63 -2.49
C VAL A 206 -0.66 -0.26 -2.30
N ASP A 207 0.50 0.30 -2.63
CA ASP A 207 1.78 -0.32 -2.30
C ASP A 207 2.32 0.21 -0.96
N LEU A 208 2.69 -0.68 -0.03
CA LEU A 208 3.27 -0.29 1.27
C LEU A 208 4.64 -0.92 1.48
N TYR A 209 5.55 -0.15 2.07
CA TYR A 209 6.91 -0.58 2.32
C TYR A 209 7.32 -0.37 3.78
N LEU A 210 8.12 -1.29 4.30
CA LEU A 210 8.74 -1.22 5.62
C LEU A 210 10.27 -1.36 5.44
N PRO A 211 11.02 -0.24 5.41
CA PRO A 211 12.47 -0.27 5.27
C PRO A 211 13.12 -1.20 6.32
N ASN A 212 14.18 -1.90 5.89
CA ASN A 212 14.96 -2.84 6.70
C ASN A 212 14.14 -4.01 7.32
N THR A 213 12.93 -4.26 6.83
CA THR A 213 11.99 -5.19 7.47
C THR A 213 11.43 -6.26 6.51
N LEU A 214 11.33 -5.96 5.22
CA LEU A 214 10.79 -6.90 4.22
C LEU A 214 11.85 -7.92 3.77
N MET A 215 11.44 -9.00 3.09
CA MET A 215 12.34 -10.09 2.67
C MET A 215 13.47 -9.61 1.77
N VAL A 216 13.19 -8.58 0.97
CA VAL A 216 14.10 -7.97 0.01
C VAL A 216 14.11 -6.46 0.22
N GLU A 217 15.29 -5.86 0.11
CA GLU A 217 15.39 -4.40 0.07
C GLU A 217 15.35 -3.87 -1.37
N ASN A 218 14.47 -2.90 -1.59
CA ASN A 218 14.44 -2.12 -2.81
C ASN A 218 14.98 -0.71 -2.54
N LEU A 219 16.31 -0.56 -2.42
CA LEU A 219 16.99 0.73 -2.19
C LEU A 219 17.40 1.47 -3.49
N GLY A 220 16.79 1.14 -4.63
CA GLY A 220 16.91 1.95 -5.86
C GLY A 220 18.03 1.57 -6.83
N ALA A 221 18.60 0.36 -6.74
CA ALA A 221 19.77 -0.04 -7.54
C ALA A 221 19.53 -1.15 -8.58
N ARG A 222 18.31 -1.32 -9.12
CA ARG A 222 17.91 -2.40 -10.06
C ARG A 222 18.15 -3.85 -9.57
N ARG A 223 18.73 -4.04 -8.38
CA ARG A 223 18.99 -5.34 -7.76
C ARG A 223 18.27 -5.43 -6.43
N TYR A 224 17.28 -6.30 -6.41
CA TYR A 224 16.55 -6.76 -5.23
C TYR A 224 17.47 -7.65 -4.40
N ARG A 225 18.13 -7.09 -3.39
CA ARG A 225 19.01 -7.89 -2.52
C ARG A 225 18.15 -8.59 -1.46
N PRO A 226 18.31 -9.90 -1.24
CA PRO A 226 17.68 -10.58 -0.13
C PRO A 226 18.14 -9.94 1.19
N ASN A 227 17.21 -9.27 1.87
CA ASN A 227 17.45 -8.59 3.13
C ASN A 227 17.77 -9.60 4.24
N TYR A 228 17.03 -10.70 4.28
CA TYR A 228 17.17 -11.74 5.30
C TYR A 228 18.51 -12.48 5.23
N ARG A 229 19.16 -12.51 4.06
CA ARG A 229 20.42 -13.25 3.87
C ARG A 229 21.56 -12.72 4.73
N THR A 230 21.51 -11.44 5.10
CA THR A 230 22.52 -10.80 5.97
C THR A 230 22.05 -10.62 7.41
N MET A 231 20.83 -11.06 7.74
CA MET A 231 20.26 -10.92 9.08
C MET A 231 20.41 -12.21 9.88
N SER A 232 20.57 -12.08 11.19
CA SER A 232 20.42 -13.22 12.11
C SER A 232 18.97 -13.69 12.18
N ASN A 233 18.74 -14.95 12.56
CA ASN A 233 17.39 -15.51 12.71
C ASN A 233 16.51 -14.66 13.66
N VAL A 234 17.09 -14.15 14.74
CA VAL A 234 16.40 -13.24 15.69
C VAL A 234 15.95 -11.95 15.01
N ASN A 235 16.81 -11.35 14.17
CA ASN A 235 16.45 -10.12 13.45
C ASN A 235 15.42 -10.37 12.36
N ILE A 236 15.46 -11.54 11.70
CA ILE A 236 14.42 -11.95 10.75
C ILE A 236 13.07 -12.09 11.46
N GLU A 237 13.01 -12.73 12.63
CA GLU A 237 11.75 -12.84 13.38
C GLU A 237 11.24 -11.48 13.87
N HIS A 238 12.10 -10.58 14.34
CA HIS A 238 11.71 -9.20 14.65
C HIS A 238 11.14 -8.46 13.43
N ALA A 239 11.73 -8.67 12.26
CA ALA A 239 11.25 -8.09 11.01
C ALA A 239 9.87 -8.66 10.66
N ARG A 240 9.71 -9.99 10.66
CA ARG A 240 8.43 -10.68 10.45
C ARG A 240 7.35 -10.20 11.41
N HIS A 241 7.66 -9.98 12.68
CA HIS A 241 6.70 -9.44 13.64
C HIS A 241 6.20 -8.04 13.25
N ARG A 242 7.06 -7.16 12.72
CA ARG A 242 6.64 -5.83 12.25
C ARG A 242 5.77 -5.91 10.98
N VAL A 243 6.13 -6.79 10.05
CA VAL A 243 5.36 -7.07 8.84
C VAL A 243 3.97 -7.62 9.18
N GLU A 244 3.92 -8.68 10.00
CA GLU A 244 2.68 -9.29 10.48
C GLU A 244 1.82 -8.27 11.22
N ALA A 245 2.45 -7.40 12.00
CA ALA A 245 1.76 -6.34 12.71
C ALA A 245 1.07 -5.34 11.78
N LEU A 246 1.73 -4.92 10.70
CA LEU A 246 1.12 -4.07 9.67
C LEU A 246 -0.09 -4.76 9.03
N ALA A 247 0.04 -6.04 8.66
CA ALA A 247 -1.05 -6.82 8.05
C ALA A 247 -2.29 -6.89 8.95
N ARG A 248 -2.08 -7.12 10.25
CA ARG A 248 -3.16 -7.18 11.23
C ARG A 248 -3.82 -5.83 11.48
N ILE A 249 -3.04 -4.73 11.52
CA ILE A 249 -3.59 -3.37 11.64
C ILE A 249 -4.50 -3.07 10.44
N LEU A 250 -4.01 -3.33 9.22
CA LEU A 250 -4.80 -3.17 7.99
C LEU A 250 -6.10 -3.98 8.08
N ALA A 251 -6.03 -5.23 8.53
CA ALA A 251 -7.22 -6.08 8.66
C ALA A 251 -8.23 -5.53 9.67
N VAL A 252 -7.79 -5.02 10.83
CA VAL A 252 -8.72 -4.38 11.79
C VAL A 252 -9.31 -3.11 11.19
N CYS A 253 -8.50 -2.25 10.56
CA CYS A 253 -8.97 -0.96 10.04
C CYS A 253 -9.87 -1.10 8.81
N THR A 254 -9.91 -2.27 8.18
CA THR A 254 -10.81 -2.62 7.07
C THR A 254 -11.91 -3.58 7.47
N GLU A 255 -12.02 -3.95 8.75
CA GLU A 255 -12.95 -4.98 9.24
C GLU A 255 -12.81 -6.32 8.48
N GLY A 256 -11.58 -6.65 8.07
CA GLY A 256 -11.24 -7.85 7.32
C GLY A 256 -11.43 -7.73 5.80
N ARG A 257 -11.93 -6.61 5.28
CA ARG A 257 -12.30 -6.45 3.86
C ARG A 257 -11.10 -6.10 2.96
N LEU A 258 -10.06 -6.92 3.00
CA LEU A 258 -8.84 -6.68 2.25
C LEU A 258 -8.22 -7.94 1.64
N ARG A 259 -7.30 -7.73 0.71
CA ARG A 259 -6.33 -8.70 0.21
C ARG A 259 -4.95 -8.07 0.26
N ILE A 260 -3.95 -8.85 0.64
CA ILE A 260 -2.54 -8.48 0.63
C ILE A 260 -1.79 -9.46 -0.28
N TYR A 261 -0.98 -8.96 -1.20
CA TYR A 261 0.11 -9.77 -1.76
C TYR A 261 1.41 -9.49 -1.02
N TYR A 262 1.98 -10.54 -0.43
CA TYR A 262 3.28 -10.54 0.22
C TYR A 262 3.82 -11.97 0.31
N ASN A 263 5.11 -12.16 0.04
CA ASN A 263 5.65 -13.49 -0.25
C ASN A 263 6.24 -14.27 0.94
N ASP A 264 6.40 -13.67 2.13
CA ASP A 264 6.90 -14.39 3.30
C ASP A 264 5.84 -15.37 3.82
N THR A 265 6.05 -16.66 3.59
CA THR A 265 5.11 -17.72 3.97
C THR A 265 4.91 -17.82 5.47
N VAL A 266 5.93 -17.53 6.28
CA VAL A 266 5.81 -17.57 7.74
C VAL A 266 4.86 -16.47 8.22
N VAL A 267 5.02 -15.25 7.68
CA VAL A 267 4.11 -14.14 8.01
C VAL A 267 2.70 -14.43 7.51
N ARG A 268 2.56 -14.94 6.27
CA ARG A 268 1.27 -15.29 5.68
C ARG A 268 0.52 -16.29 6.56
N ASP A 269 1.16 -17.37 6.96
CA ASP A 269 0.50 -18.45 7.69
C ASP A 269 0.11 -18.00 9.12
N ARG A 270 0.96 -17.20 9.78
CA ARG A 270 0.63 -16.58 11.08
C ARG A 270 -0.51 -15.57 10.98
N PHE A 271 -0.51 -14.74 9.94
CA PHE A 271 -1.57 -13.77 9.68
C PHE A 271 -2.90 -14.47 9.39
N HIS A 272 -2.89 -15.52 8.58
CA HIS A 272 -4.05 -16.37 8.28
C HIS A 272 -4.66 -16.97 9.54
N ALA A 273 -3.85 -17.61 10.38
CA ALA A 273 -4.33 -18.20 11.63
C ALA A 273 -4.98 -17.13 12.55
N TRP A 274 -4.38 -15.96 12.65
CA TRP A 274 -4.93 -14.84 13.41
C TRP A 274 -6.23 -14.29 12.80
N PHE A 275 -6.28 -14.14 11.47
CA PHE A 275 -7.42 -13.59 10.75
C PHE A 275 -8.64 -14.50 10.87
N ASP A 276 -8.41 -15.82 10.72
CA ASP A 276 -9.44 -16.85 10.89
C ASP A 276 -9.93 -16.89 12.34
N ALA A 277 -9.03 -16.77 13.34
CA ALA A 277 -9.40 -16.71 14.75
C ALA A 277 -10.22 -15.46 15.13
N ARG A 278 -10.09 -14.37 14.38
CA ARG A 278 -10.94 -13.16 14.51
C ARG A 278 -12.31 -13.32 13.87
N GLY A 279 -12.53 -14.39 13.08
CA GLY A 279 -13.77 -14.60 12.33
C GLY A 279 -13.95 -13.62 11.19
N TYR A 280 -12.86 -12.99 10.71
CA TYR A 280 -12.93 -12.09 9.57
C TYR A 280 -13.17 -12.86 8.27
N VAL A 281 -13.86 -12.20 7.33
CA VAL A 281 -14.14 -12.70 6.00
C VAL A 281 -13.83 -11.59 5.00
N THR A 282 -13.25 -11.96 3.86
CA THR A 282 -12.89 -11.03 2.79
C THR A 282 -13.53 -11.47 1.47
N PRO A 283 -14.00 -10.55 0.61
CA PRO A 283 -14.55 -10.89 -0.71
C PRO A 283 -13.47 -11.41 -1.69
N PHE A 284 -12.19 -11.34 -1.32
CA PHE A 284 -11.06 -11.71 -2.18
C PHE A 284 -10.52 -13.14 -1.95
N GLY A 285 -11.24 -14.00 -1.22
CA GLY A 285 -10.77 -15.33 -0.87
C GLY A 285 -9.84 -15.34 0.35
N ARG A 286 -8.56 -15.73 0.20
CA ARG A 286 -7.59 -15.66 1.31
C ARG A 286 -7.03 -14.24 1.46
N PRO A 287 -6.91 -13.71 2.69
CA PRO A 287 -6.60 -12.30 2.92
C PRO A 287 -5.13 -11.94 2.64
N MET A 288 -4.25 -12.93 2.57
CA MET A 288 -2.86 -12.73 2.15
C MET A 288 -2.42 -13.85 1.21
N GLN A 289 -1.82 -13.51 0.09
CA GLN A 289 -1.47 -14.43 -0.98
C GLN A 289 -0.05 -14.16 -1.49
N ARG A 290 0.60 -15.21 -2.00
CA ARG A 290 1.80 -15.04 -2.82
C ARG A 290 1.37 -14.65 -4.24
N HIS A 291 2.23 -13.97 -4.96
CA HIS A 291 1.97 -13.67 -6.37
C HIS A 291 3.27 -13.73 -7.18
N ASN A 292 3.95 -12.60 -7.38
CA ASN A 292 5.23 -12.54 -8.09
C ASN A 292 6.36 -12.02 -7.18
N PRO A 293 7.65 -12.13 -7.58
CA PRO A 293 8.79 -11.72 -6.76
C PRO A 293 8.82 -10.23 -6.36
N LEU A 294 8.04 -9.36 -7.00
CA LEU A 294 7.99 -7.95 -6.58
C LEU A 294 7.39 -7.80 -5.18
N HIS A 295 6.54 -8.73 -4.76
CA HIS A 295 5.95 -8.75 -3.43
C HIS A 295 6.85 -9.33 -2.35
N ASP A 296 8.16 -9.51 -2.63
CA ASP A 296 9.17 -9.78 -1.60
C ASP A 296 9.58 -8.49 -0.85
N PHE A 297 9.43 -7.33 -1.51
CA PHE A 297 9.92 -6.04 -0.99
C PHE A 297 8.84 -5.00 -0.74
N HIS A 298 7.55 -5.33 -0.95
CA HIS A 298 6.43 -4.48 -0.60
C HIS A 298 5.16 -5.30 -0.40
N PHE A 299 4.17 -4.70 0.27
CA PHE A 299 2.80 -5.17 0.28
C PHE A 299 2.09 -4.52 -0.89
N HIS A 300 1.37 -5.32 -1.67
CA HIS A 300 0.31 -4.78 -2.52
C HIS A 300 -1.02 -5.07 -1.83
N VAL A 301 -1.70 -4.03 -1.37
CA VAL A 301 -2.96 -4.14 -0.63
C VAL A 301 -4.11 -3.70 -1.53
N THR A 302 -5.18 -4.50 -1.57
CA THR A 302 -6.46 -4.13 -2.17
C THR A 302 -7.52 -4.12 -1.07
N ILE A 303 -8.31 -3.06 -0.95
CA ILE A 303 -9.52 -3.05 -0.10
C ILE A 303 -10.79 -3.27 -0.95
N ALA A 304 -11.87 -3.74 -0.35
CA ALA A 304 -13.14 -3.86 -1.06
C ALA A 304 -13.67 -2.48 -1.47
N GLU A 305 -14.28 -2.33 -2.65
CA GLU A 305 -14.80 -1.04 -3.12
C GLU A 305 -15.91 -0.47 -2.23
N ASP A 306 -16.68 -1.35 -1.60
CA ASP A 306 -17.73 -1.06 -0.63
C ASP A 306 -17.21 -1.05 0.82
N THR A 307 -15.88 -1.02 1.03
CA THR A 307 -15.31 -0.79 2.36
C THR A 307 -15.87 0.52 2.90
N PRO A 308 -16.58 0.49 4.04
CA PRO A 308 -17.16 1.69 4.58
C PRO A 308 -16.04 2.68 4.89
N LEU A 309 -16.31 3.96 4.65
CA LEU A 309 -15.52 5.01 5.25
C LEU A 309 -15.45 4.72 6.76
N PRO A 310 -14.24 4.64 7.35
CA PRO A 310 -14.13 4.31 8.77
C PRO A 310 -15.03 5.25 9.58
N PRO A 311 -15.94 4.72 10.43
CA PRO A 311 -16.95 5.53 11.14
C PRO A 311 -16.33 6.61 12.05
N TRP A 312 -15.01 6.52 12.26
CA TRP A 312 -14.13 7.43 12.99
C TRP A 312 -13.62 8.62 12.16
N LEU A 313 -14.19 8.90 10.99
CA LEU A 313 -14.19 10.28 10.43
C LEU A 313 -14.97 11.28 11.30
N ARG A 314 -15.32 10.92 12.55
CA ARG A 314 -15.56 11.90 13.60
C ARG A 314 -14.20 12.49 14.00
N PRO A 315 -13.92 13.74 13.65
CA PRO A 315 -12.63 14.37 13.96
C PRO A 315 -12.40 14.33 15.47
N TYR A 316 -11.13 14.28 15.87
CA TYR A 316 -10.67 14.37 17.27
C TYR A 316 -11.28 15.57 18.04
N THR A 317 -11.87 16.55 17.33
CA THR A 317 -12.41 17.80 17.88
C THR A 317 -13.64 18.38 17.16
N GLY A 318 -14.33 17.64 16.27
CA GLY A 318 -15.58 18.12 15.67
C GLY A 318 -15.48 18.96 14.37
N GLU A 319 -14.29 19.26 13.87
CA GLU A 319 -14.10 19.75 12.49
C GLU A 319 -12.93 18.98 11.83
N HIS A 320 -13.21 18.31 10.70
CA HIS A 320 -12.14 17.87 9.80
C HIS A 320 -11.84 19.07 8.90
N PRO A 321 -10.60 19.57 8.83
CA PRO A 321 -10.24 20.60 7.88
C PRO A 321 -10.11 19.95 6.50
N VAL A 322 -11.23 19.47 5.96
CA VAL A 322 -11.26 18.99 4.59
C VAL A 322 -10.99 20.19 3.70
N ARG A 323 -9.87 20.18 2.99
CA ARG A 323 -9.50 21.25 2.07
C ARG A 323 -10.12 20.93 0.73
N GLU A 324 -11.18 21.65 0.40
CA GLU A 324 -11.77 21.58 -0.93
C GLU A 324 -10.78 22.15 -1.96
N ILE A 325 -10.66 21.45 -3.08
CA ILE A 325 -9.90 21.89 -4.25
C ILE A 325 -10.78 21.76 -5.49
N ASP A 326 -10.46 22.52 -6.55
CA ASP A 326 -11.24 22.52 -7.78
C ASP A 326 -11.16 21.16 -8.51
N ALA A 327 -9.95 20.63 -8.66
CA ALA A 327 -9.69 19.35 -9.31
C ALA A 327 -8.37 18.73 -8.79
N PRO A 328 -8.26 17.39 -8.77
CA PRO A 328 -6.99 16.73 -8.52
C PRO A 328 -5.99 17.02 -9.66
N PRO A 329 -4.67 16.94 -9.42
CA PRO A 329 -3.66 17.08 -10.47
C PRO A 329 -3.93 16.05 -11.59
N ALA A 330 -3.82 16.50 -12.84
CA ALA A 330 -3.98 15.66 -14.01
C ALA A 330 -2.75 14.78 -14.21
N ILE A 331 -2.94 13.52 -14.62
CA ILE A 331 -1.83 12.67 -15.05
C ILE A 331 -1.34 13.17 -16.41
N GLU A 332 -0.30 14.00 -16.41
CA GLU A 332 0.32 14.46 -17.65
C GLU A 332 0.89 13.26 -18.43
N GLY A 333 0.53 13.15 -19.72
CA GLY A 333 1.07 12.11 -20.61
C GLY A 333 0.28 10.79 -20.65
N VAL A 334 -0.78 10.62 -19.86
CA VAL A 334 -1.75 9.53 -20.04
C VAL A 334 -3.01 10.09 -20.66
N THR A 335 -3.15 9.93 -21.98
CA THR A 335 -4.46 10.09 -22.62
C THR A 335 -5.33 8.94 -22.14
N VAL A 336 -6.05 9.14 -21.04
CA VAL A 336 -7.20 8.30 -20.69
C VAL A 336 -8.09 8.35 -21.91
N PHE A 337 -8.26 7.22 -22.60
CA PHE A 337 -9.18 7.12 -23.72
C PHE A 337 -10.52 7.66 -23.21
N ALA A 338 -10.89 8.86 -23.65
CA ALA A 338 -12.23 9.38 -23.39
C ALA A 338 -13.21 8.29 -23.85
N PRO A 339 -14.27 7.99 -23.08
CA PRO A 339 -15.30 7.09 -23.55
C PRO A 339 -15.72 7.59 -24.93
N GLN A 340 -15.52 6.76 -25.96
CA GLN A 340 -15.89 7.09 -27.32
C GLN A 340 -17.33 7.59 -27.27
N ALA A 341 -17.54 8.84 -27.64
CA ALA A 341 -18.89 9.36 -27.82
C ALA A 341 -19.64 8.34 -28.68
N PRO A 342 -20.85 7.91 -28.29
CA PRO A 342 -21.59 6.92 -29.07
C PRO A 342 -21.63 7.41 -30.50
N ALA A 343 -21.06 6.62 -31.41
CA ALA A 343 -20.97 6.97 -32.80
C ALA A 343 -22.36 7.39 -33.25
N GLY A 344 -22.53 8.68 -33.54
CA GLY A 344 -23.80 9.25 -33.96
C GLY A 344 -24.30 8.41 -35.12
N GLY A 345 -25.38 7.66 -34.88
CA GLY A 345 -26.03 6.86 -35.89
C GLY A 345 -26.38 7.78 -37.05
N SER A 346 -25.70 7.59 -38.18
CA SER A 346 -26.15 8.16 -39.43
C SER A 346 -27.49 7.51 -39.74
N GLY A 347 -28.54 8.31 -39.64
CA GLY A 347 -29.87 7.91 -40.06
C GLY A 347 -29.82 7.46 -41.51
N GLN A 348 -30.03 6.16 -41.72
CA GLN A 348 -30.57 5.67 -42.98
C GLN A 348 -32.04 5.37 -42.73
N ASP A 349 -32.87 6.28 -43.25
CA ASP A 349 -34.27 6.04 -43.57
C ASP A 349 -34.39 4.72 -44.36
N ALA A 350 -34.87 3.68 -43.69
CA ALA A 350 -35.40 2.50 -44.35
C ALA A 350 -36.92 2.58 -44.29
N THR A 351 -37.49 3.11 -45.37
CA THR A 351 -38.91 3.10 -45.66
C THR A 351 -39.38 1.65 -45.78
N MET A 352 -39.97 1.09 -44.72
CA MET A 352 -40.66 -0.20 -44.80
C MET A 352 -42.07 -0.01 -45.35
N ALA A 353 -42.32 -0.65 -46.49
CA ALA A 353 -43.66 -0.83 -47.05
C ALA A 353 -44.50 -1.80 -46.18
N PRO A 354 -45.83 -1.62 -46.11
CA PRO A 354 -46.71 -2.52 -45.36
C PRO A 354 -46.89 -3.85 -46.10
N GLY A 355 -46.31 -4.91 -45.56
CA GLY A 355 -46.50 -6.29 -46.00
C GLY A 355 -47.68 -6.95 -45.29
N SER A 356 -48.60 -7.46 -46.09
CA SER A 356 -49.90 -8.05 -45.78
C SER A 356 -49.88 -9.18 -44.74
N GLY A 357 -50.93 -9.22 -43.93
CA GLY A 357 -51.15 -10.24 -42.92
C GLY A 357 -51.40 -11.64 -43.47
N THR A 358 -51.18 -12.64 -42.60
CA THR A 358 -51.78 -13.96 -42.73
C THR A 358 -52.21 -14.43 -41.35
N THR A 359 -53.51 -14.61 -41.23
CA THR A 359 -54.27 -15.17 -40.11
C THR A 359 -53.95 -16.65 -39.96
N MET A 360 -53.61 -17.12 -38.75
CA MET A 360 -53.67 -18.55 -38.41
C MET A 360 -54.92 -18.82 -37.58
N ALA A 361 -55.73 -19.77 -38.04
CA ALA A 361 -56.86 -20.35 -37.33
C ALA A 361 -56.37 -21.35 -36.25
N PRO A 362 -57.18 -21.64 -35.22
CA PRO A 362 -56.82 -22.63 -34.20
C PRO A 362 -57.12 -24.06 -34.67
N ALA A 363 -56.29 -25.00 -34.22
CA ALA A 363 -56.45 -26.44 -34.44
C ALA A 363 -57.24 -27.08 -33.26
N PRO A 364 -57.87 -28.26 -33.47
CA PRO A 364 -58.97 -28.80 -32.65
C PRO A 364 -58.58 -29.32 -31.26
#